data_AF-A0A8S9KGK4-F1
#
_entry.id   AF-A0A8S9KGK4-F1
#
_cell.length_a   1.000
_cell.length_b   1.000
_cell.length_c   1.000
_cell.angle_alpha   90.00
_cell.angle_beta   90.00
_cell.angle_gamma   90.00
#
_symmetry.space_group_name_H-M   'P 1'
#
loop_
_entity.id
_entity.type
_entity.pdbx_description
1 polymer ?
#
loop_
_entity_poly.entity_id
_entity_poly.type
_entity_poly.pdbx_seq_one_letter_code
_entity_poly.pdbx_strand_id
1 'polypeptide(L)'
;MMKQARTLLSSSLFEGSSRSSAFRGFATWVDSSSTTKRGKVTSFALLFVSVLSFSLICFRLVFKADAAKPSSGRVFAPYAIFKGRAALSVEPVLPTFTKIEPGNLRIDRRGSVMMTFMPAVSERKYDWEKKQLFALSPTEVGSVISMGPQDSSEFFHDPSMKSSNAGQVRKSLSIKPLADSTGYFFQLSVTDNIQNSNDRIVVPVSKAEFAVLKSAFSFALPHILGWDRITGGDVGIAAQGIASLPKADPMQLELEWGKE
;
A
#
# COMPACT_ATOMS: atom_id res chain seq x y z
N MET A 1 -20.59 -29.72 -60.53
CA MET A 1 -19.51 -29.39 -61.50
C MET A 1 -18.57 -28.41 -60.78
N MET A 2 -17.60 -28.79 -59.94
CA MET A 2 -16.50 -29.78 -60.02
C MET A 2 -15.28 -29.35 -60.89
N LYS A 3 -14.21 -28.89 -60.19
CA LYS A 3 -12.74 -28.96 -60.43
C LYS A 3 -12.10 -27.82 -59.57
N GLN A 4 -11.33 -28.05 -58.49
CA GLN A 4 -9.93 -28.57 -58.38
C GLN A 4 -8.92 -27.77 -59.24
N ALA A 5 -7.68 -27.43 -58.81
CA ALA A 5 -6.83 -27.94 -57.72
C ALA A 5 -5.82 -26.85 -57.20
N ARG A 6 -5.38 -26.85 -55.93
CA ARG A 6 -4.12 -27.37 -55.34
C ARG A 6 -2.88 -26.46 -55.27
N THR A 7 -2.28 -26.48 -54.08
CA THR A 7 -1.02 -25.93 -53.55
C THR A 7 0.25 -26.41 -54.26
N LEU A 8 1.31 -25.58 -54.29
CA LEU A 8 2.70 -26.02 -54.16
C LEU A 8 3.54 -25.04 -53.33
N LEU A 9 4.46 -25.60 -52.53
CA LEU A 9 5.53 -24.91 -51.80
C LEU A 9 6.80 -24.84 -52.65
N SER A 10 7.67 -23.87 -52.38
CA SER A 10 9.09 -23.96 -52.76
C SER A 10 9.97 -23.28 -51.70
N SER A 11 10.85 -24.07 -51.11
CA SER A 11 12.01 -23.62 -50.35
C SER A 11 13.20 -23.44 -51.29
N SER A 12 14.15 -22.57 -50.92
CA SER A 12 15.52 -22.66 -51.44
C SER A 12 16.53 -22.46 -50.31
N LEU A 13 17.37 -23.47 -50.14
CA LEU A 13 18.62 -23.43 -49.39
C LEU A 13 19.73 -23.04 -50.36
N PHE A 14 20.75 -22.31 -49.88
CA PHE A 14 22.11 -22.52 -50.36
C PHE A 14 23.10 -22.26 -49.20
N GLU A 15 24.20 -22.99 -49.21
CA GLU A 15 25.02 -23.25 -48.02
C GLU A 15 26.52 -23.19 -48.33
N GLY A 16 27.32 -22.82 -47.33
CA GLY A 16 28.77 -23.01 -47.29
C GLY A 16 29.63 -21.80 -47.72
N SER A 17 30.91 -21.71 -47.32
CA SER A 17 31.63 -22.43 -46.25
C SER A 17 32.99 -21.76 -45.98
N SER A 18 33.43 -21.76 -44.70
CA SER A 18 34.84 -21.77 -44.24
C SER A 18 35.84 -20.69 -44.73
N ARG A 19 36.42 -19.94 -43.78
CA ARG A 19 37.78 -20.25 -43.27
C ARG A 19 38.17 -19.40 -42.06
N SER A 20 39.13 -19.91 -41.30
CA SER A 20 39.65 -19.34 -40.05
C SER A 20 40.88 -18.45 -40.25
N SER A 21 41.17 -17.60 -39.26
CA SER A 21 42.53 -17.50 -38.70
C SER A 21 42.48 -16.92 -37.29
N ALA A 22 43.38 -17.39 -36.42
CA ALA A 22 43.60 -16.87 -35.08
C ALA A 22 44.96 -16.15 -35.03
N PHE A 23 45.19 -15.25 -34.06
CA PHE A 23 46.22 -15.42 -33.01
C PHE A 23 46.53 -14.13 -32.21
N ARG A 24 47.04 -14.35 -30.98
CA ARG A 24 47.74 -13.41 -30.05
C ARG A 24 46.84 -12.39 -29.32
N GLY A 25 46.96 -12.20 -28.00
CA GLY A 25 47.67 -12.98 -26.98
C GLY A 25 48.14 -12.16 -25.77
N PHE A 26 48.36 -12.86 -24.63
CA PHE A 26 49.06 -12.42 -23.40
C PHE A 26 48.33 -11.39 -22.49
N ALA A 27 48.47 -11.42 -21.15
CA ALA A 27 49.29 -12.30 -20.29
C ALA A 27 48.55 -12.70 -18.98
N THR A 28 48.89 -13.89 -18.47
CA THR A 28 48.62 -14.36 -17.10
C THR A 28 49.75 -13.95 -16.14
N TRP A 29 49.51 -14.05 -14.83
CA TRP A 29 50.57 -14.10 -13.80
C TRP A 29 50.44 -15.33 -12.89
N VAL A 30 51.60 -15.78 -12.38
CA VAL A 30 51.92 -17.07 -11.72
C VAL A 30 53.04 -16.74 -10.70
N ASP A 31 53.20 -17.28 -9.49
CA ASP A 31 52.87 -18.58 -8.87
C ASP A 31 52.55 -18.39 -7.34
N SER A 32 52.40 -19.35 -6.40
CA SER A 32 52.62 -20.81 -6.38
C SER A 32 51.85 -21.56 -5.27
N SER A 33 52.01 -22.88 -5.30
CA SER A 33 52.10 -23.86 -4.19
C SER A 33 52.69 -23.37 -2.84
N SER A 34 52.65 -24.06 -1.71
CA SER A 34 51.85 -25.15 -1.10
C SER A 34 52.53 -25.49 0.25
N THR A 35 51.80 -25.91 1.29
CA THR A 35 52.15 -27.07 2.17
C THR A 35 51.22 -27.21 3.37
N THR A 36 50.90 -28.46 3.68
CA THR A 36 50.01 -28.91 4.76
C THR A 36 50.66 -28.85 6.15
N LYS A 37 49.94 -28.42 7.19
CA LYS A 37 50.02 -29.05 8.54
C LYS A 37 48.84 -28.74 9.48
N ARG A 38 48.13 -29.82 9.82
CA ARG A 38 47.44 -30.15 11.10
C ARG A 38 46.77 -29.01 11.91
N GLY A 39 45.44 -29.03 11.89
CA GLY A 39 44.68 -29.42 13.09
C GLY A 39 44.04 -28.33 13.94
N LYS A 40 42.71 -28.20 13.81
CA LYS A 40 41.76 -28.26 14.94
C LYS A 40 40.35 -28.49 14.41
N VAL A 41 39.63 -29.43 15.01
CA VAL A 41 38.21 -29.67 14.74
C VAL A 41 37.40 -28.76 15.65
N THR A 42 36.69 -27.79 15.08
CA THR A 42 35.69 -26.99 15.81
C THR A 42 34.45 -26.80 14.94
N SER A 43 33.36 -27.42 15.42
CA SER A 43 31.98 -27.41 14.93
C SER A 43 31.60 -26.27 13.96
N PHE A 44 31.38 -26.60 12.69
CA PHE A 44 30.68 -25.75 11.72
C PHE A 44 29.19 -26.14 11.66
N ALA A 45 28.46 -25.80 12.71
CA ALA A 45 27.01 -25.97 12.78
C ALA A 45 26.39 -24.84 13.59
N LEU A 46 26.09 -23.70 12.94
CA LEU A 46 25.13 -22.71 13.42
C LEU A 46 24.62 -21.80 12.28
N LEU A 47 23.43 -22.18 11.81
CA LEU A 47 22.34 -21.39 11.26
C LEU A 47 22.61 -20.15 10.37
N PHE A 48 22.06 -20.28 9.15
CA PHE A 48 21.39 -19.21 8.40
C PHE A 48 20.34 -18.44 9.24
N VAL A 49 20.74 -17.42 10.02
CA VAL A 49 19.83 -16.32 10.45
C VAL A 49 20.62 -15.01 10.64
N SER A 50 20.88 -14.24 9.57
CA SER A 50 21.58 -12.94 9.71
C SER A 50 21.24 -11.86 8.65
N VAL A 51 20.04 -11.88 8.05
CA VAL A 51 19.60 -10.80 7.13
C VAL A 51 18.33 -10.09 7.60
N LEU A 52 17.70 -10.55 8.70
CA LEU A 52 16.42 -10.02 9.21
C LEU A 52 16.55 -9.14 10.49
N SER A 53 17.76 -8.75 10.89
CA SER A 53 17.99 -7.96 12.12
C SER A 53 18.39 -6.49 11.89
N PHE A 54 18.73 -6.09 10.65
CA PHE A 54 19.14 -4.70 10.35
C PHE A 54 17.98 -3.75 10.01
N SER A 55 16.72 -4.22 10.00
CA SER A 55 15.55 -3.44 9.57
C SER A 55 14.71 -2.84 10.70
N LEU A 56 15.19 -2.83 11.96
CA LEU A 56 14.40 -2.36 13.12
C LEU A 56 15.04 -1.25 13.96
N ILE A 57 16.22 -0.74 13.58
CA ILE A 57 16.98 0.24 14.40
C ILE A 57 16.96 1.66 13.79
N CYS A 58 16.57 1.84 12.52
CA CYS A 58 16.68 3.13 11.81
C CYS A 58 15.35 3.90 11.60
N PHE A 59 14.24 3.50 12.24
CA PHE A 59 12.95 4.22 12.15
C PHE A 59 12.50 4.82 13.49
N ARG A 60 13.42 5.51 14.16
CA ARG A 60 13.09 6.43 15.27
C ARG A 60 13.63 7.84 15.06
N LEU A 61 13.52 8.32 13.82
CA LEU A 61 13.46 9.76 13.55
C LEU A 61 12.15 10.30 14.13
N VAL A 62 12.18 10.60 15.43
CA VAL A 62 11.19 11.48 16.06
C VAL A 62 11.39 12.85 15.42
N PHE A 63 10.50 13.21 14.49
CA PHE A 63 10.34 14.60 14.07
C PHE A 63 9.88 15.39 15.30
N LYS A 64 10.83 15.94 16.05
CA LYS A 64 10.56 16.91 17.10
C LYS A 64 10.17 18.21 16.41
N ALA A 65 8.88 18.33 16.09
CA ALA A 65 8.32 19.58 15.62
C ALA A 65 8.58 20.65 16.68
N ASP A 66 9.16 21.77 16.26
CA ASP A 66 9.25 22.95 17.10
C ASP A 66 7.83 23.38 17.45
N ALA A 67 7.57 23.69 18.72
CA ALA A 67 6.22 23.91 19.24
C ALA A 67 5.67 25.30 18.88
N ALA A 68 5.63 25.61 17.58
CA ALA A 68 4.82 26.69 17.05
C ALA A 68 3.36 26.38 17.39
N LYS A 69 2.82 27.14 18.35
CA LYS A 69 1.43 27.10 18.82
C LYS A 69 0.50 26.98 17.60
N PRO A 70 -0.23 25.86 17.42
CA PRO A 70 -0.97 25.66 16.18
C PRO A 70 -2.05 26.73 16.08
N SER A 71 -1.93 27.61 15.09
CA SER A 71 -3.09 28.26 14.51
C SER A 71 -4.10 27.16 14.20
N SER A 72 -5.35 27.31 14.65
CA SER A 72 -6.39 26.26 14.62
C SER A 72 -6.95 25.98 13.22
N GLY A 73 -6.07 25.94 12.21
CA GLY A 73 -6.37 25.61 10.82
C GLY A 73 -6.24 24.12 10.57
N ARG A 74 -7.07 23.60 9.66
CA ARG A 74 -6.95 22.25 9.13
C ARG A 74 -5.89 22.25 8.04
N VAL A 75 -4.87 21.40 8.18
CA VAL A 75 -3.91 21.12 7.10
C VAL A 75 -4.55 20.13 6.12
N PHE A 76 -4.48 20.42 4.83
CA PHE A 76 -4.90 19.52 3.76
C PHE A 76 -3.64 19.11 2.99
N ALA A 77 -3.34 17.81 2.96
CA ALA A 77 -2.13 17.27 2.34
C ALA A 77 -2.44 15.98 1.54
N PRO A 78 -3.27 16.05 0.48
CA PRO A 78 -3.55 14.91 -0.37
C PRO A 78 -2.33 14.47 -1.17
N TYR A 79 -2.13 13.16 -1.31
CA TYR A 79 -1.20 12.59 -2.28
C TYR A 79 -1.93 12.33 -3.60
N ALA A 80 -1.45 12.92 -4.70
CA ALA A 80 -2.12 12.87 -5.99
C ALA A 80 -1.26 12.23 -7.09
N ILE A 81 -1.87 11.36 -7.88
CA ILE A 81 -1.33 10.66 -9.03
C ILE A 81 -2.06 11.15 -10.29
N PHE A 82 -1.35 11.73 -11.24
CA PHE A 82 -1.91 12.30 -12.47
C PHE A 82 -1.51 11.45 -13.68
N LYS A 83 -2.48 10.87 -14.40
CA LYS A 83 -2.27 10.04 -15.60
C LYS A 83 -3.07 10.57 -16.79
N GLY A 84 -2.77 10.09 -18.01
CA GLY A 84 -3.32 10.65 -19.25
C GLY A 84 -4.87 10.62 -19.38
N ARG A 85 -5.56 9.69 -18.71
CA ARG A 85 -7.03 9.56 -18.78
C ARG A 85 -7.77 9.95 -17.50
N ALA A 86 -7.09 9.99 -16.36
CA ALA A 86 -7.68 10.26 -15.06
C ALA A 86 -6.59 10.59 -14.02
N ALA A 87 -6.99 11.21 -12.93
CA ALA A 87 -6.19 11.42 -11.74
C ALA A 87 -6.83 10.74 -10.52
N LEU A 88 -5.98 10.37 -9.57
CA LEU A 88 -6.36 9.83 -8.28
C LEU A 88 -5.73 10.70 -7.18
N SER A 89 -6.54 11.25 -6.29
CA SER A 89 -6.10 11.95 -5.07
C SER A 89 -6.49 11.13 -3.85
N VAL A 90 -5.61 11.02 -2.86
CA VAL A 90 -5.83 10.22 -1.64
C VAL A 90 -5.43 11.00 -0.39
N GLU A 91 -6.31 11.04 0.60
CA GLU A 91 -6.10 11.74 1.87
C GLU A 91 -6.70 11.00 3.08
N PRO A 92 -6.09 11.07 4.28
CA PRO A 92 -6.66 10.51 5.50
C PRO A 92 -7.78 11.42 6.05
N VAL A 93 -8.91 10.81 6.41
CA VAL A 93 -10.02 11.45 7.11
C VAL A 93 -10.03 10.96 8.56
N LEU A 94 -9.67 11.86 9.48
CA LEU A 94 -9.60 11.54 10.90
C LEU A 94 -10.96 11.14 11.51
N PRO A 95 -10.98 10.32 12.58
CA PRO A 95 -12.19 10.01 13.33
C PRO A 95 -12.78 11.25 14.02
N THR A 96 -14.08 11.20 14.33
CA THR A 96 -14.72 12.14 15.28
C THR A 96 -14.82 11.51 16.65
N PHE A 97 -14.90 12.35 17.68
CA PHE A 97 -15.02 11.93 19.06
C PHE A 97 -16.22 12.61 19.72
N THR A 98 -17.00 11.85 20.48
CA THR A 98 -18.02 12.36 21.40
C THR A 98 -17.47 12.39 22.82
N LYS A 99 -17.89 13.38 23.61
CA LYS A 99 -17.57 13.46 25.03
C LYS A 99 -18.46 12.48 25.81
N ILE A 100 -17.86 11.76 26.74
CA ILE A 100 -18.55 10.91 27.72
C ILE A 100 -18.22 11.46 29.10
N GLU A 101 -19.23 11.67 29.93
CA GLU A 101 -19.02 12.17 31.28
C GLU A 101 -18.46 11.08 32.21
N PRO A 102 -17.54 11.42 33.14
CA PRO A 102 -16.88 12.73 33.29
C PRO A 102 -15.61 12.84 32.42
N GLY A 103 -15.59 13.78 31.47
CA GLY A 103 -14.38 14.25 30.77
C GLY A 103 -13.75 13.32 29.70
N ASN A 104 -14.22 12.09 29.53
CA ASN A 104 -13.67 11.12 28.59
C ASN A 104 -14.07 11.41 27.13
N LEU A 105 -13.33 10.83 26.18
CA LEU A 105 -13.65 10.85 24.75
C LEU A 105 -13.83 9.42 24.22
N ARG A 106 -14.85 9.22 23.39
CA ARG A 106 -15.09 7.98 22.65
C ARG A 106 -15.16 8.27 21.15
N ILE A 107 -14.64 7.35 20.34
CA ILE A 107 -14.78 7.43 18.88
C ILE A 107 -16.27 7.32 18.52
N ASP A 108 -16.74 8.31 17.78
CA ASP A 108 -18.11 8.45 17.29
C ASP A 108 -18.18 7.93 15.84
N ARG A 109 -17.56 8.66 14.91
CA ARG A 109 -17.30 8.20 13.54
C ARG A 109 -15.86 7.71 13.43
N ARG A 110 -15.67 6.48 12.96
CA ARG A 110 -14.34 5.95 12.59
C ARG A 110 -13.71 6.80 11.47
N GLY A 111 -12.38 6.90 11.49
CA GLY A 111 -11.65 7.49 10.37
C GLY A 111 -11.66 6.57 9.13
N SER A 112 -11.22 7.13 8.01
CA SER A 112 -11.14 6.44 6.71
C SER A 112 -10.02 7.07 5.87
N VAL A 113 -9.69 6.46 4.74
CA VAL A 113 -8.87 7.09 3.70
C VAL A 113 -9.79 7.44 2.52
N MET A 114 -9.91 8.72 2.19
CA MET A 114 -10.73 9.18 1.07
C MET A 114 -9.93 9.10 -0.22
N MET A 115 -10.52 8.47 -1.23
CA MET A 115 -10.00 8.39 -2.60
C MET A 115 -10.91 9.17 -3.54
N THR A 116 -10.32 10.12 -4.26
CA THR A 116 -11.00 10.98 -5.23
C THR A 116 -10.47 10.68 -6.63
N PHE A 117 -11.32 10.12 -7.48
CA PHE A 117 -11.03 9.83 -8.88
C PHE A 117 -11.57 10.97 -9.75
N MET A 118 -10.76 11.52 -10.65
CA MET A 118 -11.15 12.63 -11.54
C MET A 118 -10.87 12.24 -12.99
N PRO A 119 -11.83 12.28 -13.93
CA PRO A 119 -11.57 12.01 -15.33
C PRO A 119 -10.76 13.15 -15.97
N ALA A 120 -9.93 12.86 -16.96
CA ALA A 120 -9.23 13.89 -17.73
C ALA A 120 -10.18 14.58 -18.73
N VAL A 121 -10.07 15.91 -18.83
CA VAL A 121 -10.78 16.74 -19.82
C VAL A 121 -9.87 17.07 -21.00
N SER A 122 -8.60 17.33 -20.74
CA SER A 122 -7.56 17.55 -21.74
C SER A 122 -6.23 17.03 -21.21
N GLU A 123 -5.15 17.16 -22.00
CA GLU A 123 -3.80 16.92 -21.49
C GLU A 123 -3.57 17.72 -20.20
N ARG A 124 -3.22 16.99 -19.12
CA ARG A 124 -2.92 17.52 -17.77
C ARG A 124 -4.03 18.35 -17.11
N LYS A 125 -5.29 18.26 -17.58
CA LYS A 125 -6.45 18.89 -16.92
C LYS A 125 -7.51 17.84 -16.58
N TYR A 126 -8.05 17.93 -15.37
CA TYR A 126 -8.97 16.94 -14.80
C TYR A 126 -10.26 17.62 -14.35
N ASP A 127 -11.39 16.92 -14.51
CA ASP A 127 -12.71 17.42 -14.14
C ASP A 127 -12.93 17.25 -12.63
N TRP A 128 -13.07 18.36 -11.91
CA TRP A 128 -13.36 18.35 -10.47
C TRP A 128 -14.86 18.20 -10.19
N GLU A 129 -15.73 18.54 -11.14
CA GLU A 129 -17.18 18.41 -10.99
C GLU A 129 -17.62 16.97 -11.21
N LYS A 130 -17.01 16.27 -12.19
CA LYS A 130 -17.23 14.84 -12.46
C LYS A 130 -16.34 13.91 -11.63
N LYS A 131 -15.87 14.37 -10.46
CA LYS A 131 -15.08 13.53 -9.55
C LYS A 131 -15.94 12.45 -8.90
N GLN A 132 -15.42 11.24 -8.77
CA GLN A 132 -16.06 10.15 -8.04
C GLN A 132 -15.26 9.81 -6.77
N LEU A 133 -15.98 9.73 -5.66
CA LEU A 133 -15.44 9.49 -4.32
C LEU A 133 -15.63 8.03 -3.89
N PHE A 134 -14.60 7.45 -3.26
CA PHE A 134 -14.63 6.15 -2.59
C PHE A 134 -13.83 6.24 -1.29
N ALA A 135 -14.37 5.78 -0.16
CA ALA A 135 -13.70 5.85 1.13
C ALA A 135 -13.27 4.45 1.58
N LEU A 136 -11.99 4.23 1.85
CA LEU A 136 -11.50 3.00 2.46
C LEU A 136 -11.64 3.07 3.97
N SER A 137 -12.36 2.12 4.56
CA SER A 137 -12.36 1.87 6.00
C SER A 137 -10.99 1.34 6.48
N PRO A 138 -10.66 1.39 7.78
CA PRO A 138 -9.39 0.88 8.29
C PRO A 138 -9.11 -0.59 7.92
N THR A 139 -10.14 -1.42 7.79
CA THR A 139 -10.02 -2.82 7.36
C THR A 139 -9.64 -2.93 5.88
N GLU A 140 -10.27 -2.16 5.00
CA GLU A 140 -9.98 -2.15 3.56
C GLU A 140 -8.59 -1.54 3.29
N VAL A 141 -8.20 -0.51 4.06
CA VAL A 141 -6.81 0.00 4.10
C VAL A 141 -5.84 -1.13 4.48
N GLY A 142 -6.18 -1.94 5.48
CA GLY A 142 -5.43 -3.15 5.86
C GLY A 142 -5.28 -4.15 4.70
N SER A 143 -6.35 -4.41 3.94
CA SER A 143 -6.30 -5.25 2.74
C SER A 143 -5.34 -4.69 1.69
N VAL A 144 -5.37 -3.39 1.39
CA VAL A 144 -4.44 -2.77 0.42
C VAL A 144 -2.98 -2.84 0.90
N ILE A 145 -2.74 -2.70 2.21
CA ILE A 145 -1.41 -2.87 2.82
C ILE A 145 -0.94 -4.33 2.72
N SER A 146 -1.81 -5.32 2.82
CA SER A 146 -1.42 -6.73 2.75
C SER A 146 -1.17 -7.24 1.32
N MET A 147 -1.71 -6.59 0.28
CA MET A 147 -1.56 -7.02 -1.13
C MET A 147 -0.11 -7.29 -1.55
N GLY A 148 0.15 -8.51 -2.01
CA GLY A 148 1.37 -8.92 -2.70
C GLY A 148 1.42 -8.49 -4.18
N PRO A 149 2.52 -8.82 -4.89
CA PRO A 149 2.77 -8.37 -6.27
C PRO A 149 1.75 -8.84 -7.32
N GLN A 150 1.04 -9.93 -7.06
CA GLN A 150 0.06 -10.54 -7.97
C GLN A 150 -1.37 -10.54 -7.40
N ASP A 151 -1.55 -9.98 -6.20
CA ASP A 151 -2.83 -9.99 -5.51
C ASP A 151 -3.75 -8.92 -6.09
N SER A 152 -5.05 -9.20 -6.03
CA SER A 152 -6.09 -8.22 -6.32
C SER A 152 -6.97 -7.98 -5.10
N SER A 153 -7.62 -6.83 -5.03
CA SER A 153 -8.61 -6.52 -4.00
C SER A 153 -9.81 -5.82 -4.62
N GLU A 154 -11.01 -6.19 -4.16
CA GLU A 154 -12.26 -5.58 -4.62
C GLU A 154 -13.11 -5.17 -3.43
N PHE A 155 -13.62 -3.94 -3.46
CA PHE A 155 -14.38 -3.32 -2.40
C PHE A 155 -15.72 -2.83 -2.95
N PHE A 156 -16.81 -3.07 -2.22
CA PHE A 156 -18.17 -2.79 -2.69
C PHE A 156 -18.93 -1.96 -1.65
N HIS A 157 -19.36 -0.76 -2.05
CA HIS A 157 -20.05 0.20 -1.19
C HIS A 157 -21.42 0.53 -1.78
N ASP A 158 -22.45 0.54 -0.95
CA ASP A 158 -23.77 1.09 -1.24
C ASP A 158 -23.96 2.37 -0.39
N PRO A 159 -23.81 3.57 -0.96
CA PRO A 159 -23.99 4.83 -0.24
C PRO A 159 -25.42 5.03 0.31
N SER A 160 -26.40 4.36 -0.29
CA SER A 160 -27.82 4.43 0.05
C SER A 160 -28.25 3.29 0.99
N MET A 161 -27.33 2.46 1.47
CA MET A 161 -27.62 1.37 2.39
C MET A 161 -28.31 1.90 3.66
N LYS A 162 -29.40 1.23 4.09
CA LYS A 162 -30.31 1.66 5.18
C LYS A 162 -31.18 2.89 4.88
N SER A 163 -31.21 3.39 3.65
CA SER A 163 -32.23 4.35 3.17
C SER A 163 -33.30 3.65 2.31
N SER A 164 -34.33 4.39 1.89
CA SER A 164 -35.32 3.92 0.89
C SER A 164 -34.69 3.56 -0.46
N ASN A 165 -33.51 4.09 -0.76
CA ASN A 165 -32.83 3.96 -2.05
C ASN A 165 -31.73 2.89 -2.03
N ALA A 166 -31.72 2.01 -1.02
CA ALA A 166 -30.74 0.93 -0.89
C ALA A 166 -30.69 0.06 -2.15
N GLY A 167 -29.48 -0.34 -2.55
CA GLY A 167 -29.21 -1.16 -3.73
C GLY A 167 -29.28 -0.42 -5.08
N GLN A 168 -29.79 0.82 -5.12
CA GLN A 168 -29.91 1.62 -6.35
C GLN A 168 -28.59 2.30 -6.76
N VAL A 169 -27.74 2.65 -5.80
CA VAL A 169 -26.41 3.22 -6.05
C VAL A 169 -25.35 2.23 -5.57
N ARG A 170 -24.43 1.85 -6.45
CA ARG A 170 -23.37 0.87 -6.15
C ARG A 170 -22.03 1.39 -6.61
N LYS A 171 -21.06 1.39 -5.71
CA LYS A 171 -19.66 1.72 -5.99
C LYS A 171 -18.80 0.48 -5.81
N SER A 172 -18.01 0.14 -6.82
CA SER A 172 -17.03 -0.93 -6.78
C SER A 172 -15.65 -0.36 -7.08
N LEU A 173 -14.70 -0.56 -6.16
CA LEU A 173 -13.29 -0.27 -6.37
C LEU A 173 -12.55 -1.60 -6.55
N SER A 174 -11.93 -1.80 -7.71
CA SER A 174 -11.11 -2.95 -8.03
C SER A 174 -9.65 -2.51 -8.19
N ILE A 175 -8.75 -3.15 -7.45
CA ILE A 175 -7.30 -2.95 -7.53
C ILE A 175 -6.70 -4.26 -8.05
N LYS A 176 -6.13 -4.22 -9.26
CA LYS A 176 -5.62 -5.42 -9.96
C LYS A 176 -4.21 -5.17 -10.51
N PRO A 177 -3.29 -6.15 -10.47
CA PRO A 177 -1.97 -5.99 -11.07
C PRO A 177 -2.08 -5.80 -12.58
N LEU A 178 -1.15 -5.07 -13.17
CA LEU A 178 -0.96 -5.05 -14.62
C LEU A 178 -0.34 -6.38 -15.08
N ALA A 179 -0.70 -6.83 -16.29
CA ALA A 179 -0.19 -8.08 -16.86
C ALA A 179 1.35 -8.10 -17.07
N ASP A 180 1.98 -6.93 -17.13
CA ASP A 180 3.43 -6.76 -17.22
C ASP A 180 4.13 -6.64 -15.85
N SER A 181 3.38 -6.73 -14.74
CA SER A 181 3.82 -6.54 -13.34
C SER A 181 4.45 -5.16 -13.01
N THR A 182 4.28 -4.15 -13.86
CA THR A 182 4.85 -2.80 -13.66
C THR A 182 4.10 -1.95 -12.63
N GLY A 183 2.89 -2.36 -12.26
CA GLY A 183 2.02 -1.64 -11.34
C GLY A 183 0.64 -2.28 -11.20
N TYR A 184 -0.35 -1.46 -10.82
CA TYR A 184 -1.74 -1.85 -10.60
C TYR A 184 -2.71 -0.91 -11.32
N PHE A 185 -3.85 -1.41 -11.76
CA PHE A 185 -5.00 -0.59 -12.12
C PHE A 185 -5.89 -0.38 -10.90
N PHE A 186 -6.14 0.88 -10.58
CA PHE A 186 -7.21 1.28 -9.67
C PHE A 186 -8.42 1.66 -10.52
N GLN A 187 -9.45 0.80 -10.50
CA GLN A 187 -10.70 1.01 -11.23
C GLN A 187 -11.82 1.30 -10.24
N LEU A 188 -12.39 2.51 -10.31
CA LEU A 188 -13.66 2.84 -9.67
C LEU A 188 -14.79 2.74 -10.70
N SER A 189 -15.79 1.92 -10.39
CA SER A 189 -17.06 1.81 -11.13
C SER A 189 -18.20 2.29 -10.23
N VAL A 190 -19.01 3.23 -10.71
CA VAL A 190 -20.17 3.79 -10.01
C VAL A 190 -21.39 3.59 -10.90
N THR A 191 -22.32 2.75 -10.44
CA THR A 191 -23.62 2.55 -11.07
C THR A 191 -24.67 3.25 -10.22
N ASP A 192 -25.39 4.20 -10.79
CA ASP A 192 -26.54 4.86 -10.17
C ASP A 192 -27.78 4.59 -11.03
N ASN A 193 -28.66 3.72 -10.53
CA ASN A 193 -29.91 3.35 -11.20
C ASN A 193 -31.01 4.42 -11.08
N ILE A 194 -30.86 5.40 -10.16
CA ILE A 194 -31.80 6.51 -9.98
C ILE A 194 -31.59 7.53 -11.11
N GLN A 195 -30.32 7.85 -11.40
CA GLN A 195 -29.92 8.75 -12.48
C GLN A 195 -29.66 8.02 -13.82
N ASN A 196 -29.74 6.68 -13.82
CA ASN A 196 -29.40 5.81 -14.94
C ASN A 196 -27.99 6.09 -15.52
N SER A 197 -27.02 6.30 -14.63
CA SER A 197 -25.62 6.59 -14.99
C SER A 197 -24.68 5.45 -14.62
N ASN A 198 -23.63 5.25 -15.42
CA ASN A 198 -22.59 4.26 -15.19
C ASN A 198 -21.21 4.88 -15.48
N ASP A 199 -20.55 5.35 -14.42
CA ASP A 199 -19.21 5.93 -14.51
C ASP A 199 -18.16 4.85 -14.26
N ARG A 200 -17.13 4.80 -15.10
CA ARG A 200 -15.96 3.93 -14.92
C ARG A 200 -14.67 4.72 -15.11
N ILE A 201 -13.97 4.98 -14.02
CA ILE A 201 -12.70 5.71 -14.00
C ILE A 201 -11.58 4.71 -13.67
N VAL A 202 -10.55 4.66 -14.51
CA VAL A 202 -9.39 3.77 -14.35
C VAL A 202 -8.11 4.60 -14.29
N VAL A 203 -7.33 4.42 -13.23
CA VAL A 203 -6.02 5.06 -13.03
C VAL A 203 -4.96 3.96 -12.96
N PRO A 204 -4.00 3.90 -13.90
CA PRO A 204 -2.81 3.07 -13.72
C PRO A 204 -1.92 3.68 -12.64
N VAL A 205 -1.45 2.86 -11.72
CA VAL A 205 -0.58 3.23 -10.59
C VAL A 205 0.67 2.38 -10.68
N SER A 206 1.82 3.00 -10.90
CA SER A 206 3.10 2.26 -10.99
C SER A 206 3.45 1.59 -9.66
N LYS A 207 4.34 0.59 -9.70
CA LYS A 207 4.87 -0.08 -8.50
C LYS A 207 5.45 0.91 -7.47
N ALA A 208 6.09 1.99 -7.92
CA ALA A 208 6.63 3.04 -7.05
C ALA A 208 5.51 3.87 -6.39
N GLU A 209 4.52 4.32 -7.16
CA GLU A 209 3.38 5.07 -6.64
C GLU A 209 2.53 4.22 -5.67
N PHE A 210 2.39 2.92 -5.94
CA PHE A 210 1.72 1.98 -5.05
C PHE A 210 2.51 1.75 -3.76
N ALA A 211 3.85 1.67 -3.81
CA ALA A 211 4.67 1.59 -2.61
C ALA A 211 4.53 2.84 -1.72
N VAL A 212 4.43 4.03 -2.31
CA VAL A 212 4.12 5.27 -1.57
C VAL A 212 2.73 5.19 -0.92
N LEU A 213 1.70 4.74 -1.66
CA LEU A 213 0.36 4.54 -1.10
C LEU A 213 0.38 3.56 0.08
N LYS A 214 1.00 2.39 -0.07
CA LYS A 214 1.10 1.40 1.02
C LYS A 214 1.79 1.98 2.26
N SER A 215 2.90 2.71 2.08
CA SER A 215 3.61 3.37 3.18
C SER A 215 2.76 4.44 3.87
N ALA A 216 2.13 5.32 3.09
CA ALA A 216 1.22 6.34 3.61
C ALA A 216 0.00 5.73 4.33
N PHE A 217 -0.51 4.60 3.84
CA PHE A 217 -1.63 3.87 4.44
C PHE A 217 -1.23 3.22 5.77
N SER A 218 -0.07 2.57 5.84
CA SER A 218 0.47 2.04 7.09
C SER A 218 0.71 3.13 8.13
N PHE A 219 1.17 4.31 7.71
CA PHE A 219 1.32 5.46 8.60
C PHE A 219 -0.03 6.05 9.03
N ALA A 220 -0.98 6.21 8.12
CA ALA A 220 -2.30 6.78 8.42
C ALA A 220 -3.18 5.87 9.29
N LEU A 221 -2.97 4.54 9.25
CA LEU A 221 -3.79 3.55 9.95
C LEU A 221 -4.00 3.83 11.46
N PRO A 222 -2.96 4.05 12.30
CA PRO A 222 -3.15 4.43 13.70
C PRO A 222 -3.91 5.75 13.90
N HIS A 223 -3.75 6.73 13.01
CA HIS A 223 -4.46 8.02 13.08
C HIS A 223 -5.96 7.89 12.72
N ILE A 224 -6.31 7.11 11.70
CA ILE A 224 -7.73 6.87 11.34
C ILE A 224 -8.43 5.97 12.37
N LEU A 225 -7.68 5.20 13.16
CA LEU A 225 -8.14 4.47 14.35
C LEU A 225 -8.19 5.33 15.62
N GLY A 226 -7.64 6.55 15.61
CA GLY A 226 -7.59 7.44 16.79
C GLY A 226 -6.60 7.02 17.88
N TRP A 227 -5.67 6.09 17.59
CA TRP A 227 -4.66 5.61 18.54
C TRP A 227 -3.53 6.64 18.77
N ASP A 228 -3.42 7.61 17.88
CA ASP A 228 -2.56 8.79 18.04
C ASP A 228 -2.96 9.65 19.24
N ARG A 229 -4.25 9.72 19.59
CA ARG A 229 -4.71 10.39 20.82
C ARG A 229 -4.32 9.66 22.10
N ILE A 230 -4.17 8.34 22.04
CA ILE A 230 -3.73 7.51 23.17
C ILE A 230 -2.21 7.61 23.34
N THR A 231 -1.47 7.57 22.23
CA THR A 231 0.01 7.52 22.23
C THR A 231 0.69 8.90 22.21
N GLY A 232 0.01 9.94 21.74
CA GLY A 232 0.54 11.29 21.56
C GLY A 232 0.55 12.18 22.81
N GLY A 233 0.13 11.68 23.98
CA GLY A 233 0.20 12.43 25.24
C GLY A 233 -0.94 13.42 25.49
N ASP A 234 -1.98 13.42 24.65
CA ASP A 234 -3.19 14.26 24.83
C ASP A 234 -4.09 13.78 26.00
N VAL A 235 -3.74 12.65 26.63
CA VAL A 235 -4.29 12.19 27.93
C VAL A 235 -3.64 13.00 29.08
N GLY A 236 -3.78 14.32 28.99
CA GLY A 236 -3.06 15.30 29.81
C GLY A 236 -3.74 15.70 31.12
N ILE A 237 -4.91 15.12 31.49
CA ILE A 237 -5.60 15.38 32.77
C ILE A 237 -6.22 14.07 33.32
N ALA A 238 -5.38 13.22 33.90
CA ALA A 238 -5.79 12.11 34.79
C ALA A 238 -4.62 11.53 35.61
N ALA A 239 -3.37 11.81 35.24
CA ALA A 239 -2.18 11.29 35.91
C ALA A 239 -1.83 12.02 37.23
N GLN A 240 -2.69 11.90 38.24
CA GLN A 240 -2.25 11.97 39.64
C GLN A 240 -2.30 10.56 40.24
N GLY A 241 -1.12 9.99 40.51
CA GLY A 241 -1.01 8.84 41.41
C GLY A 241 -0.66 7.47 40.80
N ILE A 242 0.28 7.37 39.85
CA ILE A 242 1.08 6.14 39.71
C ILE A 242 2.56 6.49 39.64
N ALA A 243 3.26 6.29 40.75
CA ALA A 243 4.71 6.29 40.79
C ALA A 243 5.26 4.95 40.26
N SER A 244 6.36 5.01 39.51
CA SER A 244 7.29 3.90 39.22
C SER A 244 6.68 2.51 38.96
N LEU A 245 6.47 2.16 37.68
CA LEU A 245 6.15 0.78 37.30
C LEU A 245 7.33 -0.17 37.62
N PRO A 246 7.15 -1.24 38.43
CA PRO A 246 8.14 -2.29 38.57
C PRO A 246 8.16 -3.20 37.34
N LYS A 247 9.20 -4.03 37.25
CA LYS A 247 9.46 -4.90 36.11
C LYS A 247 8.62 -6.19 36.19
N ALA A 248 7.70 -6.36 35.24
CA ALA A 248 6.75 -7.48 35.09
C ALA A 248 5.72 -7.57 36.22
N ASP A 249 4.48 -7.17 35.92
CA ASP A 249 3.39 -7.04 36.87
C ASP A 249 2.29 -8.10 36.62
N PRO A 250 1.83 -8.88 37.63
CA PRO A 250 0.69 -9.78 37.52
C PRO A 250 -0.63 -9.12 37.08
N MET A 251 -0.74 -7.78 37.13
CA MET A 251 -1.92 -7.02 36.69
C MET A 251 -2.45 -7.37 35.30
N GLN A 252 -1.62 -7.86 34.37
CA GLN A 252 -2.10 -8.20 33.02
C GLN A 252 -3.10 -9.37 33.03
N LEU A 253 -2.96 -10.32 33.98
CA LEU A 253 -3.90 -11.43 34.13
C LEU A 253 -5.24 -10.94 34.71
N GLU A 254 -5.19 -10.00 35.66
CA GLU A 254 -6.39 -9.46 36.33
C GLU A 254 -7.28 -8.61 35.41
N LEU A 255 -6.76 -8.19 34.24
CA LEU A 255 -7.53 -7.52 33.19
C LEU A 255 -8.28 -8.49 32.27
N GLU A 256 -7.89 -9.76 32.22
CA GLU A 256 -8.55 -10.80 31.41
C GLU A 256 -9.73 -11.42 32.16
N TRP A 257 -9.63 -11.54 33.49
CA TRP A 257 -10.71 -11.98 34.37
C TRP A 257 -11.47 -10.77 34.91
N GLY A 258 -12.49 -10.33 34.16
CA GLY A 258 -13.35 -9.22 34.56
C GLY A 258 -13.88 -9.41 35.98
N LYS A 259 -13.70 -8.39 36.84
CA LYS A 259 -14.15 -8.43 38.23
C LYS A 259 -15.68 -8.47 38.28
N GLU A 260 -16.22 -9.55 38.85
CA GLU A 260 -17.65 -9.75 39.13
C GLU A 260 -18.18 -8.75 40.18
#